data_AF-A0A3D4RMM7-F1
#
_entry.id   AF-A0A3D4RMM7-F1
#
_cell.length_a   1.000
_cell.length_b   1.000
_cell.length_c   1.000
_cell.angle_alpha   90.00
_cell.angle_beta   90.00
_cell.angle_gamma   90.00
#
_symmetry.space_group_name_H-M   'P 1'
#
loop_
_entity.id
_entity.type
_entity.pdbx_description
1 polymer ?
#
loop_
_entity_poly.entity_id
_entity_poly.type
_entity_poly.pdbx_seq_one_letter_code
_entity_poly.pdbx_strand_id
1 'polypeptide(L)' 'MMWIDSWRVMENNMKYDDALKQLETIVDNLEEGQALSMEEFKKQAEEAKKLLDYCRKQLTDFEADINSIISNE' A
#
# COMPACT_ATOMS: atom_id res chain seq x y z
N MET A 1 -26.56 -1.03 4.61
CA MET A 1 -26.12 -0.88 6.02
C MET A 1 -24.77 -0.19 5.96
N MET A 2 -24.67 0.99 6.55
CA MET A 2 -23.69 2.02 6.20
C MET A 2 -22.67 2.17 7.34
N TRP A 3 -21.82 1.17 7.56
CA TRP A 3 -20.76 1.14 8.58
C TRP A 3 -19.77 0.09 8.06
N ILE A 4 -18.57 0.41 7.56
CA ILE A 4 -17.31 0.58 8.31
C ILE A 4 -16.27 1.20 7.34
N ASP A 5 -16.23 2.52 7.18
CA ASP A 5 -15.15 3.21 6.43
C ASP A 5 -14.56 4.39 7.23
N SER A 6 -14.49 4.22 8.56
CA SER A 6 -14.02 5.26 9.47
C SER A 6 -12.66 4.94 10.08
N TRP A 7 -11.67 4.61 9.25
CA TRP A 7 -10.26 4.64 9.64
C TRP A 7 -9.46 4.99 8.37
N ARG A 8 -8.67 6.04 8.24
CA ARG A 8 -8.27 7.17 9.07
C ARG A 8 -7.54 8.08 8.08
N VAL A 9 -8.05 9.28 7.82
CA VAL A 9 -7.38 10.26 6.95
C VAL A 9 -6.38 11.08 7.79
N MET A 10 -5.26 11.46 7.15
CA MET A 10 -4.19 12.40 7.53
C MET A 10 -2.92 11.77 8.16
N GLU A 11 -1.70 11.98 7.66
CA GLU A 11 -1.11 13.03 6.80
C GLU A 11 -0.35 12.42 5.60
N ASN A 12 -0.45 13.04 4.41
CA ASN A 12 -0.21 12.47 3.05
C ASN A 12 -1.30 11.48 2.60
N ASN A 13 -2.38 12.02 2.03
CA ASN A 13 -3.70 11.42 1.75
C ASN A 13 -3.73 10.28 0.71
N MET A 14 -2.97 9.20 0.89
CA MET A 14 -3.23 7.95 0.16
C MET A 14 -3.89 6.95 1.12
N LYS A 15 -4.96 6.27 0.68
CA LYS A 15 -5.55 5.17 1.45
C LYS A 15 -4.80 3.87 1.19
N TYR A 16 -4.92 2.90 2.11
CA TYR A 16 -4.33 1.57 1.93
C TYR A 16 -4.79 0.90 0.64
N ASP A 17 -6.10 0.84 0.39
CA ASP A 17 -6.66 0.20 -0.80
C ASP A 17 -6.20 0.87 -2.10
N ASP A 18 -6.07 2.20 -2.08
CA ASP A 18 -5.56 2.96 -3.23
C ASP A 18 -4.08 2.66 -3.50
N ALA A 19 -3.28 2.48 -2.45
CA ALA A 19 -1.87 2.12 -2.53
C ALA A 19 -1.69 0.68 -3.05
N LEU A 20 -2.50 -0.25 -2.54
CA LEU A 20 -2.48 -1.64 -2.94
C LEU A 20 -2.89 -1.80 -4.40
N LYS A 21 -3.95 -1.12 -4.83
CA LYS A 21 -4.39 -1.13 -6.23
C LYS A 21 -3.35 -0.55 -7.19
N GLN A 22 -2.66 0.51 -6.79
CA GLN A 22 -1.54 1.06 -7.57
C GLN A 22 -0.37 0.07 -7.65
N LEU A 23 -0.07 -0.62 -6.56
CA LEU A 23 0.98 -1.65 -6.54
C LEU A 23 0.64 -2.80 -7.48
N GLU A 24 -0.59 -3.33 -7.42
CA GLU A 24 -1.09 -4.37 -8.33
C GLU A 24 -0.94 -3.93 -9.79
N THR A 25 -1.38 -2.71 -10.10
CA THR A 25 -1.26 -2.14 -11.45
C THR A 25 0.19 -2.07 -11.92
N ILE A 26 1.13 -1.70 -11.05
CA ILE A 26 2.55 -1.64 -11.41
C ILE A 26 3.12 -3.04 -11.65
N VAL A 27 2.77 -4.01 -10.80
CA VAL A 27 3.20 -5.40 -10.97
C VAL A 27 2.67 -5.97 -12.29
N ASP A 28 1.38 -5.76 -12.59
CA ASP A 28 0.79 -6.19 -13.86
C ASP A 28 1.55 -5.59 -15.06
N ASN A 29 1.86 -4.29 -15.02
CA ASN A 29 2.62 -3.62 -16.09
C ASN A 29 4.04 -4.17 -16.25
N LEU A 30 4.70 -4.55 -15.14
CA LEU A 30 6.03 -5.15 -15.15
C LEU A 30 6.00 -6.59 -15.68
N GLU A 31 4.94 -7.34 -15.41
CA GLU A 31 4.75 -8.73 -15.83
C GLU A 31 4.28 -8.87 -17.28
N GLU A 32 3.41 -7.97 -17.76
CA GLU A 32 2.90 -7.97 -19.14
C GLU A 32 4.00 -7.66 -20.17
N GLY A 33 5.14 -7.12 -19.74
CA GLY A 33 6.36 -7.07 -20.55
C GLY A 33 6.23 -6.29 -21.86
N GLN A 34 5.27 -5.35 -21.95
CA GLN A 34 5.31 -4.35 -23.01
C GLN A 34 6.65 -3.60 -22.94
N ALA A 35 7.15 -3.11 -24.07
CA ALA A 35 8.52 -2.62 -24.26
C ALA A 35 8.89 -1.42 -23.36
N LEU A 36 9.00 -1.65 -22.05
CA LEU A 36 9.54 -0.73 -21.08
C LEU A 36 11.03 -0.61 -21.39
N SER A 37 11.48 0.62 -21.56
CA SER A 37 12.91 0.91 -21.49
C SER A 37 13.44 0.51 -20.10
N MET A 38 14.75 0.25 -20.02
CA MET A 38 15.43 -0.03 -18.75
C MET A 38 15.17 1.07 -17.70
N GLU A 39 15.06 2.33 -18.13
CA GLU A 39 14.77 3.44 -17.21
C GLU A 39 13.34 3.40 -16.67
N GLU A 40 12.36 3.08 -17.51
CA GLU A 40 10.95 2.94 -17.11
C GLU A 40 10.75 1.75 -16.17
N PHE A 41 11.39 0.62 -16.48
CA PHE A 41 11.39 -0.55 -15.60
C PHE A 41 11.93 -0.19 -14.21
N LYS A 42 13.07 0.51 -14.16
CA LYS A 42 13.67 0.95 -12.90
C LYS A 42 12.73 1.87 -12.12
N LYS A 43 12.10 2.85 -12.78
CA LYS A 43 11.15 3.77 -12.13
C LYS A 43 9.94 3.03 -11.55
N GLN A 44 9.37 2.11 -12.31
CA GLN A 44 8.23 1.31 -11.86
C GLN A 44 8.60 0.41 -10.68
N ALA A 45 9.75 -0.26 -10.74
CA ALA A 45 10.25 -1.08 -9.63
C ALA A 45 10.51 -0.27 -8.34
N GLU A 46 11.09 0.94 -8.48
CA GLU A 46 11.28 1.86 -7.35
C GLU A 46 9.96 2.30 -6.74
N GLU A 47 8.94 2.57 -7.56
CA GLU A 47 7.63 2.98 -7.07
C GLU A 47 6.86 1.81 -6.43
N ALA A 48 6.89 0.62 -7.01
CA ALA A 48 6.35 -0.59 -6.41
C ALA A 48 6.93 -0.83 -5.01
N LYS A 49 8.24 -0.64 -4.84
CA LYS A 49 8.88 -0.76 -3.53
C LYS A 49 8.32 0.25 -2.51
N LYS A 50 8.15 1.52 -2.89
CA LYS A 50 7.58 2.53 -1.98
C LYS A 50 6.16 2.18 -1.55
N LEU A 51 5.33 1.74 -2.49
CA LEU A 51 3.95 1.33 -2.21
C LEU A 51 3.91 0.10 -1.28
N LEU A 52 4.79 -0.88 -1.52
CA LEU A 52 4.91 -2.06 -0.66
C LEU A 52 5.33 -1.68 0.77
N ASP A 53 6.34 -0.82 0.91
CA ASP A 53 6.81 -0.33 2.21
C ASP A 53 5.69 0.42 2.95
N TYR A 54 4.92 1.26 2.24
CA TYR A 54 3.75 1.93 2.78
C TYR A 54 2.68 0.94 3.26
N CYS A 55 2.30 -0.04 2.43
CA CYS A 55 1.28 -1.03 2.78
C CYS A 55 1.69 -1.86 4.01
N ARG A 56 2.95 -2.29 4.05
CA ARG A 56 3.49 -3.02 5.21
C ARG A 56 3.43 -2.20 6.48
N LYS A 57 3.83 -0.93 6.41
CA LYS A 57 3.78 -0.02 7.55
C LYS A 57 2.35 0.12 8.09
N GLN A 58 1.36 0.32 7.22
CA GLN A 58 -0.04 0.44 7.62
C GLN A 58 -0.54 -0.83 8.34
N LEU A 59 -0.18 -2.02 7.85
CA LEU A 59 -0.55 -3.28 8.49
C LEU A 59 0.12 -3.46 9.86
N THR A 60 1.42 -3.15 9.96
CA THR A 60 2.15 -3.23 11.22
C THR A 60 1.63 -2.23 12.26
N ASP A 61 1.33 -1.00 11.84
CA ASP A 61 0.77 0.02 12.72
C ASP A 61 -0.63 -0.41 13.20
N PHE A 62 -1.46 -0.98 12.32
CA PHE A 62 -2.77 -1.52 12.70
C PHE A 62 -2.67 -2.72 13.66
N GLU A 63 -1.73 -3.64 13.43
CA GLU A 63 -1.47 -4.78 14.31
C GLU A 63 -1.01 -4.29 15.70
N ALA A 64 -0.15 -3.29 15.77
CA ALA A 64 0.28 -2.68 17.03
C ALA A 64 -0.90 -2.04 17.78
N ASP A 65 -1.77 -1.31 17.06
CA ASP A 65 -2.97 -0.71 17.62
C ASP A 65 -3.90 -1.79 18.22
N ILE A 66 -4.17 -2.87 17.49
CA ILE A 66 -4.99 -3.99 17.97
C ILE A 66 -4.37 -4.68 19.19
N ASN A 67 -3.07 -4.97 19.14
CA ASN A 67 -2.37 -5.62 20.27
C ASN A 67 -2.36 -4.75 21.52
N SER A 68 -2.32 -3.41 21.37
CA SER A 68 -2.41 -2.48 22.50
C SER A 68 -3.79 -2.50 23.17
N ILE A 69 -4.86 -2.78 22.41
CA ILE A 69 -6.22 -2.90 22.95
C ILE A 69 -6.34 -4.21 23.73
N ILE A 70 -5.90 -5.32 23.14
CA ILE A 70 -6.01 -6.66 23.73
C ILE A 70 -5.13 -6.80 24.98
N SER A 71 -3.94 -6.21 25.00
CA SER A 71 -2.99 -6.35 26.12
C SER A 71 -3.33 -5.48 27.34
N ASN A 72 -4.32 -4.59 27.22
CA ASN A 72 -4.81 -3.74 28.31
C ASN A 72 -6.09 -4.29 28.97
N GLU A 73 -6.47 -5.54 28.66
CA GLU A 73 -7.44 -6.36 29.42
C GLU A 73 -6.72 -7.31 30.38
#